data_AF-A0A654AL37-F1
#
_entry.id   AF-A0A654AL37-F1
#
_cell.length_a   1.000
_cell.length_b   1.000
_cell.length_c   1.000
_cell.angle_alpha   90.00
_cell.angle_beta   90.00
_cell.angle_gamma   90.00
#
_symmetry.space_group_name_H-M   'P 1'
#
loop_
_entity.id
_entity.type
_entity.pdbx_description
1 polymer ?
#
loop_
_entity_poly.entity_id
_entity_poly.type
_entity_poly.pdbx_seq_one_letter_code
_entity_poly.pdbx_strand_id
1 'polypeptide(L)'
;MTMFYDAVTGFFHDYSRPGFAEVSHERWVELMGASGRGNVIIPDSNGVPTEVAPSKPVLNCDQVRWMRLEAYRIESDPLKLEAEHDALVSGGVPDYTAWLAKVEEIKLRFPLPQT
;
A
#
# COMPACT_ATOMS: atom_id res chain seq x y z
N MET A 1 -0.58 -31.26 18.13
CA MET A 1 0.35 -30.39 18.88
C MET A 1 -0.39 -29.11 19.21
N THR A 2 -0.61 -28.79 20.48
CA THR A 2 -1.25 -27.53 20.88
C THR A 2 -0.21 -26.42 20.85
N MET A 3 -0.58 -25.25 20.32
CA MET A 3 0.27 -24.06 20.32
C MET A 3 -0.31 -23.02 21.29
N PHE A 4 0.54 -22.16 21.81
CA PHE A 4 0.15 -21.10 22.74
C PHE A 4 0.63 -19.76 22.18
N TYR A 5 -0.27 -18.78 22.10
CA TYR A 5 0.02 -17.47 21.56
C TYR A 5 0.26 -16.46 22.68
N ASP A 6 1.37 -15.75 22.59
CA ASP A 6 1.72 -14.63 23.47
C ASP A 6 1.22 -13.32 22.85
N ALA A 7 0.16 -12.74 23.39
CA ALA A 7 -0.39 -11.48 22.92
C ALA A 7 0.54 -10.27 23.14
N VAL A 8 1.53 -10.38 24.05
CA VAL A 8 2.49 -9.31 24.34
C VAL A 8 3.59 -9.28 23.28
N THR A 9 4.13 -10.44 22.92
CA THR A 9 5.25 -10.53 21.99
C THR A 9 4.83 -10.82 20.55
N GLY A 10 3.61 -11.33 20.34
CA GLY A 10 3.06 -11.69 19.03
C GLY A 10 3.54 -13.04 18.51
N PHE A 11 4.11 -13.90 19.35
CA PHE A 11 4.70 -15.18 18.94
C PHE A 11 3.89 -16.40 19.42
N PHE A 12 4.09 -17.52 18.71
CA PHE A 12 3.56 -18.82 19.09
C PHE A 12 4.64 -19.67 19.76
N HIS A 13 4.22 -20.43 20.77
CA HIS A 13 5.06 -21.30 21.58
C HIS A 13 4.43 -22.70 21.65
N ASP A 14 5.26 -23.73 21.84
CA ASP A 14 4.84 -25.12 22.08
C ASP A 14 4.64 -25.43 23.58
N TYR A 15 4.74 -24.42 24.45
CA TYR A 15 4.56 -24.51 25.89
C TYR A 15 3.56 -23.46 26.40
N SER A 16 2.87 -23.79 27.50
CA SER A 16 1.91 -22.90 28.15
C SER A 16 2.58 -21.97 29.18
N ARG A 17 2.09 -20.74 29.29
CA ARG A 17 2.39 -19.80 30.38
C ARG A 17 1.13 -18.99 30.74
N PRO A 18 1.03 -18.46 31.97
CA PRO A 18 -0.04 -17.53 32.32
C PRO A 18 -0.11 -16.36 31.34
N GLY A 19 -1.31 -16.09 30.83
CA GLY A 19 -1.55 -15.02 29.86
C GLY A 19 -1.39 -15.42 28.39
N PHE A 20 -0.94 -16.65 28.09
CA PHE A 20 -0.93 -17.14 26.73
C PHE A 20 -2.30 -17.70 26.33
N ALA A 21 -2.75 -17.39 25.12
CA ALA A 21 -3.96 -17.96 24.56
C ALA A 21 -3.66 -19.34 23.97
N GLU A 22 -4.45 -20.35 24.33
CA GLU A 22 -4.35 -21.68 23.71
C GLU A 22 -4.88 -21.64 22.28
N VAL A 23 -4.16 -22.26 21.36
CA VAL A 23 -4.47 -22.31 19.92
C VAL A 23 -4.34 -23.75 19.44
N SER A 24 -5.38 -24.25 18.78
CA SER A 24 -5.34 -25.58 18.16
C SER A 24 -4.29 -25.64 17.05
N HIS A 25 -3.79 -26.84 16.75
CA HIS A 25 -2.83 -27.03 15.65
C HIS A 25 -3.39 -26.53 14.31
N GLU A 26 -4.65 -26.84 14.03
CA GLU A 26 -5.35 -26.44 12.79
C GLU A 26 -5.41 -24.92 12.68
N ARG A 27 -5.80 -24.24 13.77
CA ARG A 27 -5.87 -22.79 13.81
C ARG A 27 -4.48 -22.15 13.64
N TRP A 28 -3.45 -22.74 14.24
CA TRP A 28 -2.08 -22.30 14.03
C TRP A 28 -1.66 -22.44 12.56
N VAL A 29 -1.95 -23.56 11.90
CA VAL A 29 -1.67 -23.75 10.47
C VAL A 29 -2.36 -22.69 9.60
N GLU A 30 -3.63 -22.38 9.89
CA GLU A 30 -4.37 -21.31 9.20
C GLU A 30 -3.68 -19.95 9.33
N LEU A 31 -3.31 -19.57 10.56
CA LEU A 31 -2.67 -18.29 10.86
C LEU A 31 -1.27 -18.20 10.23
N MET A 32 -0.49 -19.28 10.23
CA MET A 32 0.80 -19.31 9.54
C MET A 32 0.64 -19.24 8.01
N GLY A 33 -0.39 -19.90 7.47
CA GLY A 33 -0.75 -19.79 6.06
C GLY A 33 -1.17 -18.36 5.68
N ALA A 34 -1.91 -17.67 6.54
CA ALA A 34 -2.26 -16.26 6.38
C ALA A 34 -1.03 -15.36 6.40
N SER A 35 -0.12 -15.58 7.33
CA SER A 35 1.14 -14.84 7.39
C SER A 35 1.99 -15.04 6.12
N GLY A 36 2.03 -16.26 5.58
CA GLY A 36 2.65 -16.54 4.28
C GLY A 36 2.01 -15.81 3.09
N ARG A 37 0.74 -15.38 3.20
CA ARG A 37 0.06 -14.51 2.21
C ARG A 37 0.27 -13.02 2.46
N GLY A 38 1.07 -12.65 3.45
CA GLY A 38 1.35 -11.27 3.83
C GLY A 38 0.41 -10.68 4.87
N ASN A 39 -0.49 -11.48 5.46
CA ASN A 39 -1.32 -11.02 6.58
C ASN A 39 -0.48 -10.90 7.87
N VAL A 40 -0.88 -9.99 8.75
CA VAL A 40 -0.27 -9.84 10.08
C VAL A 40 -1.16 -10.55 11.09
N ILE A 41 -0.57 -11.25 12.05
CA ILE A 41 -1.30 -11.86 13.15
C ILE A 41 -1.23 -10.92 14.35
N ILE A 42 -2.40 -10.49 14.84
CA ILE A 42 -2.54 -9.52 15.94
C ILE A 42 -3.58 -10.07 16.92
N PRO A 43 -3.41 -9.94 18.25
CA PRO A 43 -4.44 -10.33 19.19
C PRO A 43 -5.69 -9.46 19.03
N ASP A 44 -6.87 -10.06 19.17
CA ASP A 44 -8.11 -9.33 19.36
C ASP A 44 -8.22 -8.77 20.80
N SER A 45 -9.35 -8.14 21.13
CA SER A 45 -9.58 -7.59 22.49
C SER A 45 -9.58 -8.63 23.60
N ASN A 46 -9.67 -9.91 23.27
CA ASN A 46 -9.66 -11.04 24.22
C ASN A 46 -8.30 -11.76 24.23
N GLY A 47 -7.29 -11.26 23.50
CA GLY A 47 -5.96 -11.87 23.41
C GLY A 47 -5.89 -13.05 22.44
N VAL A 48 -6.93 -13.30 21.65
CA VAL A 48 -6.96 -14.39 20.68
C VAL A 48 -6.31 -13.95 19.37
N PRO A 49 -5.35 -14.72 18.82
CA PRO A 49 -4.68 -14.33 17.59
C PRO A 49 -5.66 -14.33 16.40
N THR A 50 -5.74 -13.19 15.73
CA THR A 50 -6.57 -12.97 14.55
C THR A 50 -5.71 -12.50 13.39
N GLU A 51 -6.02 -12.97 12.18
CA GLU A 51 -5.37 -12.46 10.97
C GLU A 51 -5.95 -11.08 10.61
N VAL A 52 -5.06 -10.16 10.28
CA VAL A 52 -5.38 -8.83 9.79
C VAL A 52 -4.66 -8.66 8.47
N ALA A 53 -5.41 -8.44 7.39
CA ALA A 53 -4.80 -8.07 6.12
C ALA A 53 -3.98 -6.79 6.35
N PRO A 54 -2.74 -6.68 5.82
CA PRO A 54 -2.00 -5.45 5.92
C PRO A 54 -2.87 -4.37 5.27
N SER A 55 -3.28 -3.35 6.04
CA SER A 55 -3.88 -2.20 5.42
C SER A 55 -2.86 -1.69 4.40
N LYS A 56 -3.30 -1.42 3.16
CA LYS A 56 -2.45 -0.70 2.21
C LYS A 56 -1.93 0.51 2.98
N PRO A 57 -0.61 0.75 3.05
CA PRO A 57 -0.09 1.88 3.79
C PRO A 57 -0.83 3.11 3.27
N VAL A 58 -1.51 3.82 4.17
CA VAL A 58 -2.09 5.11 3.84
C VAL A 58 -0.89 5.97 3.50
N LEU A 59 -0.69 6.22 2.20
CA LEU A 59 0.41 7.05 1.75
C LEU A 59 0.20 8.42 2.38
N ASN A 60 1.21 8.91 3.10
CA ASN A 60 1.16 10.27 3.61
C ASN A 60 1.23 11.26 2.43
N CYS A 61 0.88 12.52 2.68
CA CYS A 61 0.86 13.54 1.64
C CYS A 61 2.17 13.63 0.85
N ASP A 62 3.32 13.44 1.49
CA ASP A 62 4.64 13.53 0.85
C ASP A 62 4.89 12.36 -0.09
N GLN A 63 4.50 11.14 0.30
CA GLN A 63 4.58 9.96 -0.56
C GLN A 63 3.70 10.10 -1.79
N VAL A 64 2.46 10.60 -1.63
CA VAL A 64 1.57 10.85 -2.77
C VAL A 64 2.13 11.93 -3.69
N ARG A 65 2.71 13.00 -3.14
CA ARG A 65 3.38 14.05 -3.93
C ARG A 65 4.56 13.50 -4.72
N TRP A 66 5.38 12.66 -4.10
CA TRP A 66 6.52 12.02 -4.77
C TRP A 66 6.07 11.12 -5.92
N MET A 67 5.03 10.29 -5.70
CA MET A 67 4.47 9.43 -6.75
C MET A 67 3.88 10.24 -7.92
N ARG A 68 3.18 11.35 -7.63
CA ARG A 68 2.70 12.27 -8.67
C ARG A 68 3.84 12.88 -9.47
N LEU A 69 4.89 13.37 -8.80
CA LEU A 69 6.03 13.99 -9.45
C LEU A 69 6.74 13.02 -10.41
N GLU A 70 6.96 11.78 -9.96
CA GLU A 70 7.59 10.77 -10.80
C GLU A 70 6.71 10.38 -11.98
N ALA A 71 5.40 10.25 -11.77
CA ALA A 71 4.46 9.98 -12.86
C ALA A 71 4.41 11.14 -13.88
N TYR A 72 4.47 12.40 -13.45
CA TYR A 72 4.56 13.53 -14.37
C TYR A 72 5.84 13.44 -15.22
N ARG A 73 6.98 13.19 -14.57
CA ARG A 73 8.28 13.10 -15.24
C ARG A 73 8.33 12.01 -16.32
N ILE A 74 7.69 10.87 -16.07
CA ILE A 74 7.70 9.72 -16.99
C ILE A 74 6.60 9.82 -18.05
N GLU A 75 5.38 10.19 -17.65
CA GLU A 75 4.19 9.98 -18.48
C GLU A 75 3.66 11.28 -19.13
N SER A 76 3.89 12.43 -18.49
CA SER A 76 3.24 13.69 -18.85
C SER A 76 4.21 14.69 -19.47
N ASP A 77 5.38 14.90 -18.87
CA ASP A 77 6.37 15.88 -19.32
C ASP A 77 6.85 15.64 -20.76
N PRO A 78 7.08 14.38 -21.22
CA PRO A 78 7.40 14.14 -22.62
C PRO A 78 6.33 14.65 -23.58
N LEU A 79 5.03 14.49 -23.26
CA LEU A 79 3.93 14.97 -24.12
C LEU A 79 3.94 16.48 -24.26
N LYS A 80 4.28 17.19 -23.18
CA LYS A 80 4.39 18.64 -23.17
C LYS A 80 5.56 19.10 -24.05
N LEU A 81 6.72 18.46 -23.90
CA LEU A 81 7.93 18.79 -24.65
C LEU A 81 7.74 18.59 -26.16
N GLU A 82 7.11 17.49 -26.58
CA GLU A 82 6.80 17.24 -28.00
C GLU A 82 5.85 18.31 -28.56
N ALA A 83 4.79 18.66 -27.83
CA ALA A 83 3.84 19.71 -28.25
C ALA A 83 4.51 21.10 -28.38
N GLU A 84 5.43 21.43 -27.47
CA GLU A 84 6.22 22.67 -27.54
C GLU A 84 7.18 22.66 -28.73
N HIS A 85 7.85 21.54 -28.97
CA HIS A 85 8.74 21.38 -30.11
C HIS A 85 7.99 21.52 -31.45
N ASP A 86 6.86 20.84 -31.61
CA ASP A 86 6.05 20.92 -32.83
C ASP A 86 5.54 22.32 -33.12
N ALA A 87 5.16 23.07 -32.07
CA ALA A 87 4.77 24.47 -32.20
C ALA A 87 5.94 25.36 -32.62
N LEU A 88 7.14 25.13 -32.07
CA LEU A 88 8.35 25.85 -32.47
C LEU A 88 8.69 25.60 -33.95
N VAL A 89 8.57 24.36 -34.41
CA VAL A 89 8.84 23.99 -35.81
C VAL A 89 7.79 24.56 -36.77
N SER A 90 6.52 24.51 -36.39
CA SER A 90 5.41 25.00 -37.21
C SER A 90 5.18 26.52 -37.12
N GLY A 91 5.85 27.21 -36.20
CA GLY A 91 5.63 28.64 -35.92
C GLY A 91 4.27 28.93 -35.27
N GLY A 92 3.70 27.93 -34.58
CA GLY A 92 2.36 27.96 -33.98
C GLY A 92 2.36 28.03 -32.46
N VAL A 93 1.20 27.71 -31.86
CA VAL A 93 1.01 27.59 -30.41
C VAL A 93 0.97 26.10 -30.04
N PRO A 94 1.61 25.67 -28.94
CA PRO A 94 1.57 24.27 -28.49
C PRO A 94 0.14 23.80 -28.16
N ASP A 95 -0.23 22.60 -28.62
CA ASP A 95 -1.46 21.93 -28.20
C ASP A 95 -1.18 21.07 -26.96
N TYR A 96 -1.70 21.51 -25.81
CA TYR A 96 -1.51 20.86 -24.52
C TYR A 96 -2.61 19.84 -24.16
N THR A 97 -3.52 19.54 -25.08
CA THR A 97 -4.69 18.69 -24.80
C THR A 97 -4.28 17.30 -24.27
N ALA A 98 -3.29 16.67 -24.90
CA ALA A 98 -2.79 15.35 -24.49
C ALA A 98 -2.11 15.38 -23.11
N TRP A 99 -1.32 16.43 -22.85
CA TRP A 99 -0.67 16.65 -21.55
C TRP A 99 -1.70 16.83 -20.44
N LEU A 100 -2.70 17.69 -20.63
CA LEU A 100 -3.75 17.93 -19.64
C LEU A 100 -4.54 16.65 -19.32
N ALA A 101 -4.89 15.86 -20.33
CA ALA A 101 -5.58 14.59 -20.13
C ALA A 101 -4.75 13.62 -19.25
N LYS A 102 -3.44 13.54 -19.49
CA LYS A 102 -2.55 12.67 -18.70
C LYS A 102 -2.35 13.17 -17.28
N VAL A 103 -2.24 14.48 -17.07
CA VAL A 103 -2.16 15.09 -15.73
C VAL A 103 -3.38 14.72 -14.90
N GLU A 104 -4.59 14.81 -15.46
CA GLU A 104 -5.81 14.46 -14.74
C GLU A 104 -5.89 12.96 -14.39
N GLU A 105 -5.48 12.08 -15.30
CA GLU A 105 -5.35 10.64 -15.02
C GLU A 105 -4.39 10.36 -13.84
N ILE A 106 -3.23 11.02 -13.81
CA ILE A 106 -2.23 10.87 -12.74
C ILE A 106 -2.79 11.37 -11.41
N LYS A 107 -3.51 12.50 -11.39
CA LYS A 107 -4.14 13.02 -10.17
C LYS A 107 -5.19 12.08 -9.61
N LEU A 108 -5.97 11.44 -10.47
CA LEU A 108 -6.97 10.43 -10.09
C LEU A 108 -6.29 9.17 -9.53
N ARG A 109 -5.17 8.74 -10.12
CA ARG A 109 -4.40 7.58 -9.67
C ARG A 109 -3.74 7.80 -8.31
N PHE A 110 -3.32 9.03 -8.02
CA PHE A 110 -2.64 9.39 -6.78
C PHE A 110 -3.36 10.55 -6.08
N PRO A 111 -4.54 10.37 -5.48
CA PRO A 111 -5.28 11.47 -4.84
C PRO A 111 -4.50 12.00 -3.62
N LEU A 112 -4.32 13.32 -3.53
CA LEU A 112 -3.77 13.93 -2.31
C LEU A 112 -4.78 13.74 -1.17
N PRO A 113 -4.34 13.28 0.02
CA PRO A 113 -5.20 13.23 1.19
C PRO A 113 -5.76 14.63 1.46
N GLN A 114 -7.07 14.73 1.69
CA GLN A 114 -7.66 15.97 2.19
C GLN A 114 -7.16 16.15 3.63
N THR A 115 -6.48 17.27 3.89
CA THR A 115 -6.08 17.71 5.23
C THR A 115 -7.25 17.81 6.18
#